data_AF-A0A8B6C2B5-F1
#
_entry.id   AF-A0A8B6C2B5-F1
#
_cell.length_a   1.000
_cell.length_b   1.000
_cell.length_c   1.000
_cell.angle_alpha   90.00
_cell.angle_beta   90.00
_cell.angle_gamma   90.00
#
_symmetry.space_group_name_H-M   'P 1'
#
loop_
_entity.id
_entity.type
_entity.pdbx_description
1 polymer ?
#
loop_
_entity_poly.entity_id
_entity_poly.type
_entity_poly.pdbx_seq_one_letter_code
_entity_poly.pdbx_strand_id
1 'polypeptide(L)'
;MCHKLGRDLLVSIATTHPFIISLIIQQTNLNLVNIGGMSLYLFQTLPFHLWLPMDNDITVIEEWLMTSELTSKTNQLAQSVLSNINWGVDQQKNRLFIPYDVHKKTAILLTQAYGKFIGSRHHWMFFTEGMKQVASVVKQQQTNEQLFNNWAWDIALKLHLHHTTLPPNDVQLVNAEGGPPDLANDNSFLPVTRGLKEKNAMACYVAILVSNIGHKYGDFIPAGLEYLTTLSDNFHYKPTINVLNCIVHMFFENPHILTDNEK
;
A
#
# COMPACT_ATOMS: atom_id res chain seq x y z
N MET A 1 1.39 -14.67 35.03
CA MET A 1 0.63 -13.51 35.53
C MET A 1 1.29 -12.16 35.17
N CYS A 2 2.62 -12.05 35.19
CA CYS A 2 3.35 -10.77 34.93
C CYS A 2 3.22 -10.23 33.48
N HIS A 3 3.26 -11.09 32.46
CA HIS A 3 3.26 -10.66 31.04
C HIS A 3 1.95 -9.99 30.58
N LYS A 4 0.80 -10.45 31.11
CA LYS A 4 -0.51 -9.87 30.78
C LYS A 4 -0.64 -8.46 31.36
N LEU A 5 -0.23 -8.29 32.62
CA LEU A 5 -0.23 -6.99 33.29
C LEU A 5 0.70 -5.98 32.59
N GLY A 6 1.90 -6.43 32.17
CA GLY A 6 2.85 -5.58 31.44
C GLY A 6 2.34 -5.14 30.07
N ARG A 7 1.70 -6.05 29.31
CA ARG A 7 1.08 -5.71 28.02
C ARG A 7 -0.08 -4.73 28.20
N ASP A 8 -0.97 -5.00 29.15
CA ASP A 8 -2.15 -4.15 29.38
C ASP A 8 -1.72 -2.74 29.84
N LEU A 9 -0.62 -2.62 30.60
CA LEU A 9 0.01 -1.35 30.95
C LEU A 9 0.58 -0.63 29.70
N LEU A 10 1.31 -1.33 28.83
CA LEU A 10 1.85 -0.75 27.60
C LEU A 10 0.75 -0.25 26.67
N VAL A 11 -0.34 -0.99 26.54
CA VAL A 11 -1.52 -0.58 25.75
C VAL A 11 -2.14 0.69 26.35
N SER A 12 -2.30 0.75 27.67
CA SER A 12 -2.83 1.94 28.37
C SER A 12 -1.95 3.18 28.15
N ILE A 13 -0.62 3.02 28.29
CA ILE A 13 0.34 4.09 28.03
C ILE A 13 0.29 4.52 26.57
N ALA A 14 0.32 3.58 25.61
CA ALA A 14 0.26 3.89 24.18
C ALA A 14 -1.07 4.53 23.76
N THR A 15 -2.17 4.24 24.46
CA THR A 15 -3.47 4.89 24.22
C THR A 15 -3.43 6.35 24.65
N THR A 16 -2.76 6.63 25.77
CA THR A 16 -2.61 8.00 26.30
C THR A 16 -1.54 8.79 25.54
N HIS A 17 -0.49 8.10 25.09
CA HIS A 17 0.71 8.66 24.47
C HIS A 17 1.11 7.84 23.23
N PRO A 18 0.43 8.03 22.07
CA PRO A 18 0.63 7.19 20.89
C PRO A 18 2.05 7.17 20.31
N PHE A 19 2.86 8.23 20.55
CA PHE A 19 4.27 8.27 20.12
C PHE A 19 5.12 7.13 20.71
N ILE A 20 4.69 6.54 21.82
CA ILE A 20 5.35 5.38 22.46
C ILE A 20 5.42 4.20 21.49
N ILE A 21 4.50 4.09 20.53
CA ILE A 21 4.52 3.03 19.51
C ILE A 21 5.79 3.11 18.65
N SER A 22 6.24 4.31 18.26
CA SER A 22 7.51 4.50 17.56
C SER A 22 8.68 3.97 18.41
N LEU A 23 8.71 4.29 19.72
CA LEU A 23 9.73 3.76 20.62
C LEU A 23 9.70 2.23 20.70
N ILE A 24 8.52 1.62 20.77
CA ILE A 24 8.36 0.16 20.77
C ILE A 24 8.88 -0.45 19.47
N ILE A 25 8.60 0.16 18.31
CA ILE A 25 9.12 -0.29 17.01
C ILE A 25 10.66 -0.27 17.01
N GLN A 26 11.27 0.85 17.42
CA GLN A 26 12.72 0.97 17.46
C GLN A 26 13.37 -0.03 18.42
N GLN A 27 12.82 -0.17 19.62
CA GLN A 27 13.32 -1.14 20.61
C GLN A 27 13.14 -2.59 20.14
N THR A 28 12.05 -2.86 19.40
CA THR A 28 11.83 -4.18 18.79
C THR A 28 12.88 -4.45 17.73
N ASN A 29 13.21 -3.46 16.89
CA ASN A 29 14.23 -3.60 15.84
C ASN A 29 15.61 -3.98 16.42
N LEU A 30 16.03 -3.30 17.48
CA LEU A 30 17.29 -3.56 18.16
C LEU A 30 17.38 -4.96 18.81
N ASN A 31 16.22 -5.58 19.07
CA ASN A 31 16.12 -6.82 19.86
C ASN A 31 15.38 -7.94 19.13
N LEU A 32 15.29 -7.90 17.79
CA LEU A 32 14.53 -8.87 16.99
C LEU A 32 14.91 -10.33 17.30
N VAL A 33 16.21 -10.60 17.50
CA VAL A 33 16.75 -11.92 17.82
C VAL A 33 16.23 -12.44 19.18
N ASN A 34 16.04 -11.53 20.15
CA ASN A 34 15.69 -11.87 21.53
C ASN A 34 14.18 -11.92 21.78
N ILE A 35 13.41 -11.08 21.08
CA ILE A 35 11.96 -10.93 21.32
C ILE A 35 11.16 -12.05 20.63
N GLY A 36 11.66 -12.58 19.51
CA GLY A 36 11.04 -13.70 18.79
C GLY A 36 9.57 -13.44 18.44
N GLY A 37 8.74 -14.50 18.44
CA GLY A 37 7.32 -14.41 18.10
C GLY A 37 6.43 -13.67 19.12
N MET A 38 6.96 -13.27 20.29
CA MET A 38 6.18 -12.56 21.31
C MET A 38 5.84 -11.12 20.90
N SER A 39 6.66 -10.51 20.04
CA SER A 39 6.42 -9.16 19.48
C SER A 39 5.07 -9.09 18.77
N LEU A 40 4.72 -10.11 17.98
CA LEU A 40 3.45 -10.14 17.25
C LEU A 40 2.23 -10.02 18.18
N TYR A 41 2.23 -10.74 19.30
CA TYR A 41 1.13 -10.68 20.26
C TYR A 41 1.02 -9.32 20.95
N LEU A 42 2.14 -8.64 21.23
CA LEU A 42 2.13 -7.29 21.76
C LEU A 42 1.54 -6.32 20.72
N PHE A 43 2.05 -6.36 19.50
CA PHE A 43 1.68 -5.44 18.43
C PHE A 43 0.21 -5.55 18.04
N GLN A 44 -0.36 -6.75 18.03
CA GLN A 44 -1.80 -6.95 17.79
C GLN A 44 -2.71 -6.21 18.79
N THR A 45 -2.19 -5.78 19.94
CA THR A 45 -2.95 -5.08 20.98
C THR A 45 -2.69 -3.59 21.05
N LEU A 46 -1.67 -3.08 20.34
CA LEU A 46 -1.31 -1.66 20.39
C LEU A 46 -2.33 -0.80 19.62
N PRO A 47 -2.63 0.42 20.11
CA PRO A 47 -3.61 1.31 19.49
C PRO A 47 -3.03 2.06 18.28
N PHE A 48 -2.63 1.32 17.24
CA PHE A 48 -2.07 1.88 16.00
C PHE A 48 -2.98 2.89 15.30
N HIS A 49 -4.29 2.82 15.52
CA HIS A 49 -5.24 3.79 14.98
C HIS A 49 -5.09 5.21 15.55
N LEU A 50 -4.35 5.37 16.66
CA LEU A 50 -4.02 6.68 17.26
C LEU A 50 -2.59 7.13 16.92
N TRP A 51 -1.80 6.28 16.27
CA TRP A 51 -0.38 6.50 16.06
C TRP A 51 -0.11 7.28 14.77
N LEU A 52 0.84 8.21 14.84
CA LEU A 52 1.38 8.95 13.69
C LEU A 52 2.82 8.47 13.44
N PRO A 53 3.06 7.64 12.40
CA PRO A 53 4.40 7.16 12.08
C PRO A 53 5.32 8.29 11.65
N MET A 54 6.58 8.23 12.09
CA MET A 54 7.65 9.09 11.58
C MET A 54 8.44 8.37 10.48
N ASP A 55 9.25 9.12 9.72
CA ASP A 55 10.06 8.56 8.64
C ASP A 55 10.94 7.39 9.09
N ASN A 56 11.58 7.50 10.26
CA ASN A 56 12.40 6.43 10.82
C ASN A 56 11.60 5.16 11.16
N ASP A 57 10.30 5.30 11.47
CA ASP A 57 9.43 4.15 11.72
C ASP A 57 9.12 3.42 10.41
N ILE A 58 8.87 4.17 9.33
CA ILE A 58 8.63 3.60 7.99
C ILE A 58 9.90 2.89 7.49
N THR A 59 11.09 3.44 7.70
CA THR A 59 12.35 2.79 7.34
C THR A 59 12.54 1.45 8.05
N VAL A 60 12.22 1.37 9.35
CA VAL A 60 12.28 0.10 10.10
C VAL A 60 11.26 -0.91 9.57
N ILE A 61 10.03 -0.48 9.27
CA ILE A 61 8.99 -1.35 8.71
C ILE A 61 9.39 -1.85 7.32
N GLU A 62 9.97 -0.99 6.48
CA GLU A 62 10.54 -1.35 5.19
C GLU A 62 11.63 -2.41 5.35
N GLU A 63 12.59 -2.21 6.27
CA GLU A 63 13.64 -3.17 6.56
C GLU A 63 13.06 -4.54 6.94
N TRP A 64 12.09 -4.57 7.86
CA TRP A 64 11.41 -5.80 8.28
C TRP A 64 10.71 -6.52 7.13
N LEU A 65 10.05 -5.78 6.25
CA LEU A 65 9.31 -6.33 5.11
C LEU A 65 10.27 -6.82 4.00
N MET A 66 11.33 -6.06 3.72
CA MET A 66 12.17 -6.24 2.54
C MET A 66 13.41 -7.10 2.78
N THR A 67 13.92 -7.21 4.00
CA THR A 67 15.10 -8.05 4.28
C THR A 67 14.74 -9.46 4.73
N SER A 68 13.51 -9.66 5.22
CA SER A 68 13.09 -10.95 5.77
C SER A 68 12.39 -11.82 4.72
N GLU A 69 12.36 -13.14 4.98
CA GLU A 69 11.55 -14.10 4.20
C GLU A 69 10.06 -13.89 4.47
N LEU A 70 9.21 -14.25 3.50
CA LEU A 70 7.76 -14.05 3.59
C LEU A 70 7.11 -14.78 4.77
N THR A 71 7.64 -15.95 5.13
CA THR A 71 7.16 -16.79 6.24
C THR A 71 7.68 -16.35 7.61
N SER A 72 8.65 -15.43 7.64
CA SER A 72 9.30 -15.00 8.87
C SER A 72 8.36 -14.19 9.77
N LYS A 73 8.59 -14.26 11.08
CA LYS A 73 7.84 -13.48 12.06
C LYS A 73 8.08 -11.97 11.92
N THR A 74 9.27 -11.56 11.50
CA THR A 74 9.61 -10.15 11.24
C THR A 74 8.81 -9.59 10.07
N ASN A 75 8.68 -10.33 8.97
CA ASN A 75 7.85 -9.92 7.85
C ASN A 75 6.36 -9.85 8.24
N GLN A 76 5.85 -10.87 8.96
CA GLN A 76 4.48 -10.86 9.50
C GLN A 76 4.23 -9.68 10.45
N LEU A 77 5.26 -9.24 11.20
CA LEU A 77 5.17 -8.09 12.08
C LEU A 77 5.01 -6.79 11.30
N ALA A 78 5.81 -6.58 10.25
CA ALA A 78 5.67 -5.45 9.35
C ALA A 78 4.26 -5.39 8.73
N GLN A 79 3.77 -6.53 8.23
CA GLN A 79 2.40 -6.64 7.70
C GLN A 79 1.36 -6.27 8.75
N SER A 80 1.51 -6.77 9.98
CA SER A 80 0.62 -6.47 11.11
C SER A 80 0.62 -4.99 11.45
N VAL A 81 1.78 -4.33 11.52
CA VAL A 81 1.87 -2.89 11.80
C VAL A 81 1.09 -2.10 10.74
N LEU A 82 1.43 -2.28 9.46
CA LEU A 82 0.81 -1.54 8.35
C LEU A 82 -0.71 -1.78 8.28
N SER A 83 -1.19 -2.97 8.66
CA SER A 83 -2.62 -3.30 8.67
C SER A 83 -3.44 -2.53 9.70
N ASN A 84 -2.81 -2.11 10.80
CA ASN A 84 -3.49 -1.50 11.95
C ASN A 84 -3.32 0.03 12.01
N ILE A 85 -2.49 0.63 11.14
CA ILE A 85 -2.42 2.08 10.98
C ILE A 85 -3.78 2.61 10.50
N ASN A 86 -4.19 3.76 11.04
CA ASN A 86 -5.36 4.48 10.54
C ASN A 86 -5.01 5.25 9.27
N TRP A 87 -5.24 4.64 8.11
CA TRP A 87 -5.07 5.28 6.81
C TRP A 87 -6.22 6.21 6.41
N GLY A 88 -7.22 6.42 7.27
CA GLY A 88 -8.41 7.18 6.93
C GLY A 88 -8.26 8.70 7.06
N VAL A 89 -9.41 9.37 7.01
CA VAL A 89 -9.55 10.82 7.19
C VAL A 89 -9.95 11.13 8.62
N ASP A 90 -9.27 12.09 9.25
CA ASP A 90 -9.72 12.73 10.48
C ASP A 90 -10.89 13.67 10.14
N GLN A 91 -12.11 13.21 10.41
CA GLN A 91 -13.34 13.94 10.10
C GLN A 91 -13.43 15.29 10.81
N GLN A 92 -12.84 15.45 11.99
CA GLN A 92 -12.88 16.70 12.73
C GLN A 92 -11.98 17.76 12.11
N LYS A 93 -10.80 17.34 11.64
CA LYS A 93 -9.83 18.23 10.99
C LYS A 93 -10.08 18.36 9.49
N ASN A 94 -10.93 17.51 8.92
CA ASN A 94 -11.15 17.35 7.48
C ASN A 94 -9.82 17.23 6.72
N ARG A 95 -8.95 16.35 7.22
CA ARG A 95 -7.63 16.04 6.66
C ARG A 95 -7.31 14.56 6.79
N LEU A 96 -6.36 14.06 6.00
CA LEU A 96 -5.82 12.72 6.23
C LEU A 96 -5.32 12.59 7.67
N PHE A 97 -5.58 11.43 8.28
CA PHE A 97 -5.07 11.15 9.62
C PHE A 97 -3.54 11.04 9.60
N ILE A 98 -2.99 10.39 8.57
CA ILE A 98 -1.55 10.29 8.30
C ILE A 98 -1.19 11.22 7.13
N PRO A 99 -0.04 11.91 7.14
CA PRO A 99 0.39 12.75 6.02
C PRO A 99 0.44 12.01 4.68
N TYR A 100 0.06 12.70 3.59
CA TYR A 100 0.03 12.17 2.23
C TYR A 100 1.36 11.53 1.79
N ASP A 101 2.51 12.10 2.22
CA ASP A 101 3.83 11.52 1.90
C ASP A 101 4.02 10.12 2.45
N VAL A 102 3.46 9.79 3.62
CA VAL A 102 3.54 8.45 4.18
C VAL A 102 2.67 7.48 3.38
N HIS A 103 1.53 7.93 2.85
CA HIS A 103 0.74 7.13 1.90
C HIS A 103 1.56 6.83 0.64
N LYS A 104 2.22 7.82 0.04
CA LYS A 104 3.10 7.63 -1.13
C LYS A 104 4.25 6.66 -0.83
N LYS A 105 4.99 6.88 0.27
CA LYS A 105 6.10 6.00 0.69
C LYS A 105 5.63 4.56 0.89
N THR A 106 4.47 4.37 1.53
CA THR A 106 3.89 3.03 1.73
C THR A 106 3.47 2.38 0.41
N ALA A 107 2.91 3.13 -0.55
CA ALA A 107 2.57 2.62 -1.87
C ALA A 107 3.80 2.18 -2.68
N ILE A 108 4.91 2.92 -2.58
CA ILE A 108 6.19 2.57 -3.20
C ILE A 108 6.76 1.30 -2.55
N LEU A 109 6.74 1.22 -1.20
CA LEU A 109 7.13 0.03 -0.45
C LEU A 109 6.33 -1.21 -0.85
N LEU A 110 5.00 -1.08 -0.96
CA LEU A 110 4.13 -2.18 -1.41
C LEU A 110 4.48 -2.63 -2.82
N THR A 111 4.84 -1.70 -3.72
CA THR A 111 5.27 -2.03 -5.08
C THR A 111 6.57 -2.84 -5.08
N GLN A 112 7.56 -2.43 -4.27
CA GLN A 112 8.81 -3.15 -4.09
C GLN A 112 8.59 -4.55 -3.54
N ALA A 113 7.81 -4.66 -2.47
CA ALA A 113 7.54 -5.92 -1.80
C ALA A 113 6.72 -6.87 -2.70
N TYR A 114 5.74 -6.34 -3.44
CA TYR A 114 4.97 -7.11 -4.41
C TYR A 114 5.87 -7.64 -5.53
N GLY A 115 6.76 -6.82 -6.08
CA GLY A 115 7.75 -7.27 -7.07
C GLY A 115 8.66 -8.37 -6.53
N LYS A 116 9.12 -8.23 -5.29
CA LYS A 116 9.98 -9.23 -4.62
C LYS A 116 9.28 -10.58 -4.41
N PHE A 117 8.06 -10.57 -3.87
CA PHE A 117 7.39 -11.79 -3.41
C PHE A 117 6.42 -12.41 -4.42
N ILE A 118 5.83 -11.61 -5.31
CA ILE A 118 4.85 -12.07 -6.31
C ILE A 118 5.43 -12.00 -7.73
N GLY A 119 6.27 -11.01 -8.02
CA GLY A 119 6.70 -10.65 -9.39
C GLY A 119 7.56 -11.66 -10.14
N SER A 120 8.00 -12.77 -9.53
CA SER A 120 8.72 -13.80 -10.28
C SER A 120 7.76 -14.66 -11.11
N ARG A 121 7.98 -14.73 -12.43
CA ARG A 121 7.09 -15.37 -13.41
C ARG A 121 6.64 -16.80 -13.05
N HIS A 122 7.50 -17.57 -12.39
CA HIS A 122 7.15 -18.91 -11.92
C HIS A 122 6.06 -18.88 -10.85
N HIS A 123 6.15 -17.99 -9.87
CA HIS A 123 5.17 -17.87 -8.79
C HIS A 123 3.84 -17.30 -9.30
N TRP A 124 3.89 -16.37 -10.26
CA TRP A 124 2.69 -15.82 -10.88
C TRP A 124 1.85 -16.87 -11.63
N MET A 125 2.49 -17.78 -12.37
CA MET A 125 1.78 -18.82 -13.13
C MET A 125 0.96 -19.73 -12.20
N PHE A 126 1.57 -20.22 -11.11
CA PHE A 126 0.87 -21.02 -10.09
C PHE A 126 -0.21 -20.22 -9.34
N PHE A 127 0.05 -18.93 -9.08
CA PHE A 127 -0.90 -18.05 -8.41
C PHE A 127 -2.19 -17.84 -9.23
N THR A 128 -2.08 -17.56 -10.54
CA THR A 128 -3.24 -17.36 -11.41
C THR A 128 -4.08 -18.63 -11.57
N GLU A 129 -3.44 -19.80 -11.54
CA GLU A 129 -4.14 -21.08 -11.61
C GLU A 129 -4.96 -21.31 -10.33
N GLY A 130 -4.43 -20.93 -9.16
CA GLY A 130 -5.18 -20.89 -7.90
C GLY A 130 -6.35 -19.89 -7.92
N MET A 131 -6.17 -18.70 -8.52
CA MET A 131 -7.25 -17.71 -8.67
C MET A 131 -8.38 -18.17 -9.59
N LYS A 132 -8.06 -18.93 -10.65
CA LYS A 132 -9.09 -19.57 -11.51
C LYS A 132 -9.85 -20.67 -10.77
N GLN A 133 -9.20 -21.35 -9.83
CA GLN A 133 -9.77 -22.48 -9.09
C GLN A 133 -10.62 -22.09 -7.86
N VAL A 134 -10.47 -20.90 -7.28
CA VAL A 134 -11.35 -20.42 -6.18
C VAL A 134 -12.81 -20.16 -6.61
N ALA A 135 -13.11 -20.24 -7.90
CA ALA A 135 -14.48 -20.37 -8.41
C ALA A 135 -15.08 -21.78 -8.19
N SER A 136 -14.27 -22.76 -7.78
CA SER A 136 -14.67 -24.14 -7.49
C SER A 136 -14.51 -24.47 -5.99
N VAL A 137 -15.49 -25.18 -5.42
CA VAL A 137 -15.78 -25.31 -3.96
C VAL A 137 -14.79 -26.23 -3.20
N VAL A 138 -13.51 -26.27 -3.55
CA VAL A 138 -12.51 -27.04 -2.79
C VAL A 138 -11.79 -26.09 -1.84
N LYS A 139 -11.87 -26.35 -0.52
CA LYS A 139 -11.10 -25.65 0.52
C LYS A 139 -9.61 -25.96 0.37
N GLN A 140 -8.96 -25.35 -0.61
CA GLN A 140 -7.51 -25.39 -0.74
C GLN A 140 -6.91 -24.35 0.21
N GLN A 141 -5.86 -24.75 0.93
CA GLN A 141 -5.12 -23.87 1.82
C GLN A 141 -4.43 -22.78 0.99
N GLN A 142 -4.64 -21.52 1.34
CA GLN A 142 -3.99 -20.40 0.64
C GLN A 142 -2.47 -20.47 0.82
N THR A 143 -1.72 -20.22 -0.25
CA THR A 143 -0.25 -20.11 -0.16
C THR A 143 0.15 -18.82 0.56
N ASN A 144 1.40 -18.72 1.03
CA ASN A 144 1.89 -17.51 1.68
C ASN A 144 1.90 -16.31 0.72
N GLU A 145 2.19 -16.54 -0.56
CA GLU A 145 2.14 -15.56 -1.64
C GLU A 145 0.70 -15.07 -1.85
N GLN A 146 -0.30 -15.96 -1.77
CA GLN A 146 -1.70 -15.56 -1.87
C GLN A 146 -2.14 -14.70 -0.69
N LEU A 147 -1.78 -15.09 0.53
CA LEU A 147 -2.03 -14.29 1.73
C LEU A 147 -1.36 -12.92 1.62
N PHE A 148 -0.12 -12.88 1.17
CA PHE A 148 0.63 -11.64 0.96
C PHE A 148 0.00 -10.76 -0.11
N ASN A 149 -0.38 -11.32 -1.26
CA ASN A 149 -1.06 -10.59 -2.33
C ASN A 149 -2.34 -9.92 -1.80
N ASN A 150 -3.17 -10.69 -1.10
CA ASN A 150 -4.44 -10.18 -0.56
C ASN A 150 -4.17 -9.07 0.46
N TRP A 151 -3.23 -9.29 1.37
CA TRP A 151 -2.80 -8.28 2.34
C TRP A 151 -2.30 -7.00 1.65
N ALA A 152 -1.40 -7.13 0.67
CA ALA A 152 -0.79 -5.97 0.00
C ALA A 152 -1.85 -5.12 -0.70
N TRP A 153 -2.82 -5.75 -1.38
CA TRP A 153 -3.95 -5.05 -1.99
C TRP A 153 -4.91 -4.46 -0.97
N ASP A 154 -5.16 -5.13 0.16
CA ASP A 154 -5.97 -4.58 1.25
C ASP A 154 -5.35 -3.32 1.85
N ILE A 155 -4.01 -3.23 1.94
CA ILE A 155 -3.33 -1.98 2.32
C ILE A 155 -3.42 -0.96 1.18
N ALA A 156 -3.05 -1.33 -0.05
CA ALA A 156 -3.01 -0.40 -1.19
C ALA A 156 -4.37 0.30 -1.43
N LEU A 157 -5.49 -0.41 -1.23
CA LEU A 157 -6.84 0.11 -1.38
C LEU A 157 -7.28 1.02 -0.21
N LYS A 158 -6.60 0.98 0.94
CA LYS A 158 -6.83 1.90 2.07
C LYS A 158 -6.06 3.21 1.91
N LEU A 159 -5.05 3.27 1.05
CA LEU A 159 -4.23 4.46 0.88
C LEU A 159 -4.98 5.52 0.06
N HIS A 160 -4.90 6.78 0.51
CA HIS A 160 -5.42 7.92 -0.23
C HIS A 160 -4.32 8.50 -1.12
N LEU A 161 -4.32 8.09 -2.39
CA LEU A 161 -3.22 8.37 -3.32
C LEU A 161 -3.58 9.39 -4.41
N HIS A 162 -4.87 9.48 -4.78
CA HIS A 162 -5.36 10.26 -5.91
C HIS A 162 -6.15 11.48 -5.41
N HIS A 163 -6.14 12.59 -6.15
CA HIS A 163 -6.80 13.84 -5.73
C HIS A 163 -8.29 13.67 -5.36
N THR A 164 -9.01 12.81 -6.08
CA THR A 164 -10.44 12.55 -5.81
C THR A 164 -10.71 11.82 -4.49
N THR A 165 -9.69 11.20 -3.89
CA THR A 165 -9.82 10.52 -2.60
C THR A 165 -9.27 11.34 -1.44
N LEU A 166 -8.62 12.48 -1.72
CA LEU A 166 -8.06 13.38 -0.71
C LEU A 166 -9.10 14.39 -0.21
N PRO A 167 -9.05 14.76 1.09
CA PRO A 167 -9.77 15.93 1.59
C PRO A 167 -9.32 17.22 0.89
N PRO A 168 -10.18 18.24 0.76
CA PRO A 168 -9.85 19.47 0.01
C PRO A 168 -8.57 20.19 0.47
N ASN A 169 -8.31 20.19 1.77
CA ASN A 169 -7.11 20.81 2.34
C ASN A 169 -5.82 20.07 1.93
N ASP A 170 -5.88 18.74 1.85
CA ASP A 170 -4.75 17.91 1.42
C ASP A 170 -4.51 18.07 -0.09
N VAL A 171 -5.58 18.17 -0.90
CA VAL A 171 -5.46 18.50 -2.34
C VAL A 171 -4.75 19.83 -2.55
N GLN A 172 -5.10 20.86 -1.76
CA GLN A 172 -4.44 22.16 -1.84
C GLN A 172 -2.96 22.09 -1.48
N LEU A 173 -2.61 21.32 -0.45
CA LEU A 173 -1.22 21.10 -0.05
C LEU A 173 -0.42 20.40 -1.16
N VAL A 174 -0.96 19.32 -1.72
CA VAL A 174 -0.32 18.58 -2.83
C VAL A 174 -0.11 19.51 -4.03
N ASN A 175 -1.11 20.33 -4.39
CA ASN A 175 -0.98 21.29 -5.47
C ASN A 175 0.08 22.37 -5.18
N ALA A 176 0.17 22.84 -3.93
CA ALA A 176 1.20 23.81 -3.52
C ALA A 176 2.62 23.22 -3.60
N GLU A 177 2.77 21.91 -3.46
CA GLU A 177 4.03 21.16 -3.60
C GLU A 177 4.35 20.75 -5.05
N GLY A 178 3.56 21.22 -6.04
CA GLY A 178 3.79 20.96 -7.46
C GLY A 178 2.80 19.98 -8.10
N GLY A 179 1.83 19.46 -7.35
CA GLY A 179 0.79 18.56 -7.84
C GLY A 179 1.25 17.11 -8.01
N PRO A 180 0.52 16.30 -8.79
CA PRO A 180 0.87 14.91 -9.06
C PRO A 180 2.27 14.81 -9.70
N PRO A 181 3.18 13.98 -9.17
CA PRO A 181 4.53 13.86 -9.70
C PRO A 181 4.55 13.31 -11.13
N ASP A 182 5.60 13.68 -11.87
CA ASP A 182 6.02 12.98 -13.06
C ASP A 182 7.04 11.89 -12.67
N LEU A 183 6.68 10.62 -12.93
CA LEU A 183 7.49 9.46 -12.58
C LEU A 183 8.88 9.46 -13.26
N ALA A 184 9.02 10.15 -14.38
CA ALA A 184 10.31 10.27 -15.07
C ALA A 184 11.28 11.23 -14.35
N ASN A 185 10.74 12.18 -13.57
CA ASN A 185 11.51 13.26 -12.95
C ASN A 185 11.73 13.06 -11.45
N ASP A 186 11.03 12.11 -10.82
CA ASP A 186 11.13 11.85 -9.38
C ASP A 186 11.76 10.48 -9.09
N ASN A 187 13.01 10.52 -8.59
CA ASN A 187 13.78 9.32 -8.27
C ASN A 187 13.18 8.48 -7.13
N SER A 188 12.33 9.05 -6.28
CA SER A 188 11.65 8.28 -5.23
C SER A 188 10.73 7.20 -5.82
N PHE A 189 10.25 7.40 -7.06
CA PHE A 189 9.39 6.46 -7.78
C PHE A 189 10.15 5.45 -8.65
N LEU A 190 11.48 5.39 -8.60
CA LEU A 190 12.26 4.38 -9.33
C LEU A 190 11.74 2.94 -9.17
N PRO A 191 11.28 2.49 -7.98
CA PRO A 191 10.71 1.16 -7.85
C PRO A 191 9.42 0.97 -8.65
N VAL A 192 8.57 2.00 -8.73
CA VAL A 192 7.35 1.99 -9.54
C VAL A 192 7.73 1.93 -11.01
N THR A 193 8.64 2.80 -11.47
CA THR A 193 9.10 2.83 -12.86
C THR A 193 9.74 1.50 -13.29
N ARG A 194 10.47 0.83 -12.40
CA ARG A 194 10.99 -0.53 -12.65
C ARG A 194 9.86 -1.55 -12.77
N GLY A 195 8.91 -1.53 -11.83
CA GLY A 195 7.77 -2.43 -11.86
C GLY A 195 6.90 -2.27 -13.11
N LEU A 196 6.74 -1.06 -13.64
CA LEU A 196 6.02 -0.80 -14.89
C LEU A 196 6.67 -1.52 -16.08
N LYS A 197 8.00 -1.51 -16.18
CA LYS A 197 8.74 -2.25 -17.23
C LYS A 197 8.53 -3.77 -17.14
N GLU A 198 8.27 -4.26 -15.94
CA GLU A 198 8.02 -5.68 -15.64
C GLU A 198 6.53 -6.06 -15.70
N LYS A 199 5.63 -5.12 -16.04
CA LYS A 199 4.17 -5.28 -16.00
C LYS A 199 3.65 -5.71 -14.63
N ASN A 200 4.27 -5.19 -13.57
CA ASN A 200 3.85 -5.42 -12.19
C ASN A 200 2.52 -4.68 -11.93
N ALA A 201 1.48 -5.44 -11.59
CA ALA A 201 0.14 -4.91 -11.34
C ALA A 201 0.11 -3.84 -10.22
N MET A 202 0.84 -4.03 -9.12
CA MET A 202 0.91 -3.03 -8.04
C MET A 202 1.55 -1.73 -8.54
N ALA A 203 2.62 -1.82 -9.34
CA ALA A 203 3.25 -0.64 -9.95
C ALA A 203 2.29 0.10 -10.88
N CYS A 204 1.55 -0.62 -11.74
CA CYS A 204 0.53 -0.05 -12.61
C CYS A 204 -0.56 0.71 -11.84
N TYR A 205 -1.08 0.12 -10.75
CA TYR A 205 -2.06 0.76 -9.88
C TYR A 205 -1.52 2.04 -9.23
N VAL A 206 -0.33 1.97 -8.61
CA VAL A 206 0.28 3.11 -7.92
C VAL A 206 0.63 4.23 -8.91
N ALA A 207 1.15 3.89 -10.09
CA ALA A 207 1.49 4.86 -11.13
C ALA A 207 0.27 5.68 -11.56
N ILE A 208 -0.88 5.04 -11.79
CA ILE A 208 -2.10 5.77 -12.16
C ILE A 208 -2.54 6.66 -11.00
N LEU A 209 -2.67 6.13 -9.79
CA LEU A 209 -3.26 6.90 -8.69
C LEU A 209 -2.41 8.06 -8.19
N VAL A 210 -1.08 7.95 -8.22
CA VAL A 210 -0.21 8.97 -7.62
C VAL A 210 0.30 9.99 -8.65
N SER A 211 0.56 9.58 -9.89
CA SER A 211 1.28 10.43 -10.84
C SER A 211 0.36 11.17 -11.81
N ASN A 212 0.96 12.04 -12.63
CA ASN A 212 0.28 12.71 -13.74
C ASN A 212 -0.50 11.74 -14.66
N ILE A 213 -0.09 10.47 -14.75
CA ILE A 213 -0.75 9.45 -15.58
C ILE A 213 -2.24 9.33 -15.25
N GLY A 214 -2.65 9.36 -13.99
CA GLY A 214 -4.08 9.31 -13.63
C GLY A 214 -4.75 10.68 -13.46
N HIS A 215 -4.03 11.78 -13.71
CA HIS A 215 -4.52 13.14 -13.50
C HIS A 215 -4.56 13.98 -14.80
N LYS A 216 -4.03 13.45 -15.91
CA LYS A 216 -4.01 14.12 -17.22
C LYS A 216 -4.36 13.12 -18.31
N TYR A 217 -5.37 13.44 -19.13
CA TYR A 217 -5.78 12.59 -20.26
C TYR A 217 -4.63 12.38 -21.26
N GLY A 218 -3.78 13.41 -21.48
CA GLY A 218 -2.63 13.34 -22.38
C GLY A 218 -1.57 12.32 -21.96
N ASP A 219 -1.48 11.99 -20.66
CA ASP A 219 -0.57 10.97 -20.14
C ASP A 219 -1.30 9.62 -19.95
N PHE A 220 -2.60 9.66 -19.60
CA PHE A 220 -3.41 8.48 -19.38
C PHE A 220 -3.63 7.66 -20.66
N ILE A 221 -4.01 8.31 -21.77
CA ILE A 221 -4.34 7.61 -23.01
C ILE A 221 -3.14 6.81 -23.56
N PRO A 222 -1.92 7.38 -23.70
CA PRO A 222 -0.80 6.64 -24.26
C PRO A 222 -0.21 5.55 -23.33
N ALA A 223 -0.36 5.67 -22.01
CA ALA A 223 0.27 4.75 -21.06
C ALA A 223 -0.69 4.14 -20.02
N GLY A 224 -1.54 4.97 -19.41
CA GLY A 224 -2.49 4.56 -18.36
C GLY A 224 -3.47 3.46 -18.76
N LEU A 225 -3.89 3.40 -20.03
CA LEU A 225 -4.74 2.32 -20.55
C LEU A 225 -4.05 0.95 -20.50
N GLU A 226 -2.75 0.87 -20.85
CA GLU A 226 -1.98 -0.38 -20.72
C GLU A 226 -1.87 -0.81 -19.25
N TYR A 227 -1.69 0.15 -18.35
CA TYR A 227 -1.58 -0.12 -16.92
C TYR A 227 -2.91 -0.63 -16.35
N LEU A 228 -4.04 -0.04 -16.76
CA LEU A 228 -5.36 -0.51 -16.39
C LEU A 228 -5.65 -1.92 -16.95
N THR A 229 -5.25 -2.16 -18.20
CA THR A 229 -5.36 -3.49 -18.84
C THR A 229 -4.55 -4.52 -18.08
N THR A 230 -3.33 -4.16 -17.67
CA THR A 230 -2.47 -5.02 -16.84
C THR A 230 -3.19 -5.41 -15.53
N LEU A 231 -3.87 -4.49 -14.85
CA LEU A 231 -4.65 -4.84 -13.65
C LEU A 231 -5.75 -5.87 -13.95
N SER A 232 -6.51 -5.64 -15.02
CA SER A 232 -7.61 -6.51 -15.45
C SER A 232 -7.13 -7.90 -15.84
N ASP A 233 -6.07 -7.99 -16.65
CA ASP A 233 -5.48 -9.26 -17.11
C ASP A 233 -4.89 -10.08 -15.95
N ASN A 234 -4.49 -9.40 -14.88
CA ASN A 234 -3.99 -10.01 -13.66
C ASN A 234 -5.11 -10.27 -12.62
N PHE A 235 -6.38 -10.24 -13.02
CA PHE A 235 -7.56 -10.52 -12.19
C PHE A 235 -7.76 -9.58 -10.98
N HIS A 236 -7.11 -8.41 -10.99
CA HIS A 236 -7.19 -7.41 -9.91
C HIS A 236 -8.36 -6.45 -10.12
N TYR A 237 -9.58 -6.99 -10.25
CA TYR A 237 -10.77 -6.22 -10.63
C TYR A 237 -11.17 -5.15 -9.61
N LYS A 238 -11.01 -5.40 -8.30
CA LYS A 238 -11.31 -4.41 -7.26
C LYS A 238 -10.39 -3.20 -7.36
N PRO A 239 -9.05 -3.36 -7.48
CA PRO A 239 -8.14 -2.27 -7.86
C PRO A 239 -8.51 -1.58 -9.18
N THR A 240 -8.86 -2.34 -10.24
CA THR A 240 -9.29 -1.76 -11.52
C THR A 240 -10.50 -0.83 -11.36
N ILE A 241 -11.53 -1.27 -10.64
CA ILE A 241 -12.73 -0.46 -10.37
C ILE A 241 -12.39 0.77 -9.53
N ASN A 242 -11.52 0.63 -8.53
CA ASN A 242 -11.06 1.76 -7.73
C ASN A 242 -10.36 2.82 -8.60
N VAL A 243 -9.48 2.39 -9.51
CA VAL A 243 -8.82 3.29 -10.48
C VAL A 243 -9.86 3.97 -11.36
N LEU A 244 -10.81 3.23 -11.94
CA LEU A 244 -11.88 3.80 -12.77
C LEU A 244 -12.68 4.86 -12.02
N ASN A 245 -13.05 4.60 -10.76
CA ASN A 245 -13.74 5.57 -9.91
C ASN A 245 -12.90 6.84 -9.67
N CYS A 246 -11.58 6.70 -9.67
CA CYS A 246 -10.68 7.85 -9.54
C CYS A 246 -10.57 8.66 -10.83
N ILE A 247 -10.47 8.02 -12.00
CA ILE A 247 -10.10 8.73 -13.24
C ILE A 247 -11.28 9.13 -14.13
N VAL A 248 -12.47 8.53 -13.96
CA VAL A 248 -13.60 8.69 -14.91
C VAL A 248 -14.01 10.15 -15.11
N HIS A 249 -13.92 10.97 -14.05
CA HIS A 249 -14.28 12.38 -14.08
C HIS A 249 -13.42 13.21 -15.06
N MET A 250 -12.18 12.79 -15.36
CA MET A 250 -11.32 13.48 -16.33
C MET A 250 -11.89 13.46 -17.75
N PHE A 251 -12.78 12.52 -18.05
CA PHE A 251 -13.34 12.31 -19.38
C PHE A 251 -14.76 12.86 -19.53
N PHE A 252 -15.35 13.44 -18.48
CA PHE A 252 -16.74 13.91 -18.53
C PHE A 252 -16.94 15.06 -19.52
N GLU A 253 -15.97 15.96 -19.63
CA GLU A 253 -16.03 17.07 -20.58
C GLU A 253 -15.70 16.64 -22.01
N ASN A 254 -14.89 15.58 -22.19
CA ASN A 254 -14.38 15.13 -23.48
C ASN A 254 -14.46 13.59 -23.63
N PRO A 255 -15.67 12.99 -23.64
CA PRO A 255 -15.82 11.54 -23.65
C PRO A 255 -15.35 10.89 -24.97
N HIS A 256 -15.33 11.66 -26.05
CA HIS A 256 -14.88 11.21 -27.38
C HIS A 256 -13.42 10.76 -27.38
N ILE A 257 -12.58 11.29 -26.49
CA ILE A 257 -11.17 10.90 -26.34
C ILE A 257 -11.02 9.39 -26.05
N LEU A 258 -12.01 8.76 -25.41
CA LEU A 258 -11.99 7.32 -25.14
C LEU A 258 -12.39 6.46 -26.34
N THR A 259 -13.08 7.05 -27.32
CA THR A 259 -13.59 6.34 -28.50
C THR A 259 -12.77 6.63 -29.76
N ASP A 260 -12.05 7.74 -29.77
CA ASP A 260 -11.22 8.17 -30.88
C ASP A 260 -9.92 7.36 -30.86
N ASN A 261 -9.90 6.30 -31.66
CA ASN A 261 -8.68 5.58 -32.00
C ASN A 261 -7.87 6.44 -32.98
N GLU A 262 -7.13 7.43 -32.48
CA GLU A 262 -6.04 8.01 -33.27
C GLU A 262 -4.96 6.92 -33.42
N LYS A 263 -5.01 6.23 -34.56
CA LYS A 263 -3.98 5.30 -35.05
C LYS A 263 -2.74 6.04 -35.52
#